data_AF-W5JAU8-F1
#
_entry.id   AF-W5JAU8-F1
#
_cell.length_a   1.000
_cell.length_b   1.000
_cell.length_c   1.000
_cell.angle_alpha   90.00
_cell.angle_beta   90.00
_cell.angle_gamma   90.00
#
_symmetry.space_group_name_H-M   'P 1'
#
loop_
_entity.id
_entity.type
_entity.pdbx_description
1 polymer ?
#
loop_
_entity_poly.entity_id
_entity_poly.type
_entity_poly.pdbx_seq_one_letter_code
_entity_poly.pdbx_strand_id
1 'polypeptide(L)'
;MSAWNGVAGSRCLLLLLAVACTLPSGIESIPSRRQCLIARDELSNLMDLLNNMDEPYDEYSEQEGFEDLEDSNTPSCSSKLEKIRTSVKELHKNYHVLKQIRQDDPISNYRMSKYRYESKLRDLNQTLSELVPQVSNQNLTALNQLRRKVKEVEIKLAKSVKNLQRQREETALALSTTVIEKIRTKSVDAAIAEFKELALRSEDPFRIIVPRVYRGTDDEATKMIDFLEKVDFNDRPIGGYEVLVDAMIVQNKLEGENAVRILKHIQAIIMARVGQQHERAIALLKRFRTKAH
;
A
#
# COMPACT_ATOMS: atom_id res chain seq x y z
N MET A 1 -14.27 -75.61 -25.35
CA MET A 1 -13.28 -76.52 -25.98
C MET A 1 -12.14 -75.66 -26.46
N SER A 2 -11.06 -75.62 -25.66
CA SER A 2 -9.74 -76.20 -25.98
C SER A 2 -8.96 -75.36 -27.00
N ALA A 3 -8.06 -74.51 -26.50
CA ALA A 3 -6.60 -74.77 -26.39
C ALA A 3 -5.91 -74.42 -27.73
N TRP A 4 -4.84 -73.62 -27.73
CA TRP A 4 -3.48 -74.13 -27.56
C TRP A 4 -2.50 -73.04 -27.10
N ASN A 5 -1.59 -73.49 -26.23
CA ASN A 5 -0.34 -72.85 -25.85
C ASN A 5 0.66 -72.82 -27.02
N GLY A 6 1.64 -71.93 -26.94
CA GLY A 6 3.03 -72.37 -27.17
C GLY A 6 3.97 -71.44 -27.94
N VAL A 7 4.84 -70.78 -27.17
CA VAL A 7 6.29 -70.61 -27.39
C VAL A 7 6.79 -69.82 -28.62
N ALA A 8 7.44 -68.68 -28.34
CA ALA A 8 8.80 -68.33 -28.75
C ALA A 8 8.96 -66.79 -28.65
N GLY A 9 9.57 -66.19 -27.63
CA GLY A 9 10.83 -66.61 -27.05
C GLY A 9 12.03 -66.30 -27.95
N SER A 10 12.03 -65.22 -28.76
CA SER A 10 13.25 -64.72 -29.42
C SER A 10 13.09 -63.37 -30.15
N ARG A 11 12.49 -62.33 -29.53
CA ARG A 11 12.42 -60.99 -30.18
C ARG A 11 12.67 -59.76 -29.30
N CYS A 12 12.84 -59.91 -27.98
CA CYS A 12 13.15 -58.77 -27.10
C CYS A 12 14.64 -58.48 -26.89
N LEU A 13 15.56 -59.33 -27.40
CA LEU A 13 17.01 -59.13 -27.24
C LEU A 13 17.71 -58.47 -28.45
N LEU A 14 17.00 -58.23 -29.55
CA LEU A 14 17.56 -57.60 -30.76
C LEU A 14 17.06 -56.17 -31.02
N LEU A 15 16.23 -55.62 -30.14
CA LEU A 15 15.85 -54.19 -30.16
C LEU A 15 16.67 -53.32 -29.20
N LEU A 16 17.53 -53.92 -28.36
CA LEU A 16 18.41 -53.19 -27.43
C LEU A 16 19.81 -52.87 -27.99
N LEU A 17 20.14 -53.33 -29.21
CA LEU A 17 21.45 -53.12 -29.84
C LEU A 17 21.45 -52.17 -31.06
N ALA A 18 20.29 -51.68 -31.49
CA ALA A 18 20.17 -50.79 -32.66
C ALA A 18 19.88 -49.31 -32.31
N VAL A 19 19.82 -48.93 -31.03
CA VAL A 19 19.64 -47.52 -30.58
C VAL A 19 20.89 -46.98 -29.87
N ALA A 20 22.02 -47.70 -29.93
CA ALA A 20 23.28 -47.28 -29.32
C ALA A 20 24.22 -46.48 -30.25
N CYS A 21 23.87 -46.27 -31.53
CA CYS A 21 24.78 -45.64 -32.50
C CYS A 21 24.25 -44.38 -33.21
N THR A 22 23.24 -43.70 -32.65
CA THR A 22 22.96 -42.31 -33.01
C THR A 22 22.91 -41.46 -31.75
N LEU A 23 24.05 -41.43 -31.04
CA LEU A 23 24.39 -40.37 -30.10
C LEU A 23 24.79 -39.13 -30.92
N PRO A 24 24.00 -38.05 -30.95
CA PRO A 24 24.63 -36.74 -31.10
C PRO A 24 25.52 -36.57 -29.86
N SER A 25 26.82 -36.54 -30.11
CA SER A 25 27.83 -36.13 -29.14
C SER A 25 27.54 -34.67 -28.81
N GLY A 26 26.82 -34.46 -27.72
CA GLY A 26 26.26 -33.17 -27.38
C GLY A 26 25.26 -33.31 -26.25
N ILE A 27 25.66 -33.94 -25.14
CA ILE A 27 25.09 -33.52 -23.87
C ILE A 27 25.66 -32.11 -23.68
N GLU A 28 24.91 -31.10 -24.15
CA GLU A 28 24.94 -29.82 -23.47
C GLU A 28 24.66 -30.16 -22.01
N SER A 29 25.73 -30.16 -21.21
CA SER A 29 25.62 -30.19 -19.77
C SER A 29 24.60 -29.11 -19.44
N ILE A 30 23.42 -29.52 -18.95
CA ILE A 30 22.54 -28.62 -18.22
C ILE A 30 23.50 -27.91 -17.26
N PRO A 31 23.69 -26.59 -17.36
CA PRO A 31 24.68 -25.92 -16.55
C PRO A 31 24.31 -26.28 -15.12
N SER A 32 25.24 -26.96 -14.43
CA SER A 32 25.18 -27.18 -13.00
C SER A 32 24.69 -25.86 -12.42
N ARG A 33 23.43 -25.81 -11.96
CA ARG A 33 22.92 -24.64 -11.25
C ARG A 33 23.85 -24.52 -10.06
N ARG A 34 24.83 -23.62 -10.15
CA ARG A 34 25.87 -23.41 -9.14
C ARG A 34 25.13 -23.21 -7.83
N GLN A 35 25.13 -24.24 -7.01
CA GLN A 35 24.43 -24.23 -5.74
C GLN A 35 25.23 -23.30 -4.84
N CYS A 36 24.58 -22.23 -4.41
CA CYS A 36 25.21 -21.24 -3.57
C CYS A 36 25.35 -21.73 -2.12
N LEU A 37 26.53 -21.48 -1.55
CA LEU A 37 26.82 -21.66 -0.14
C LEU A 37 26.66 -20.31 0.57
N ILE A 38 25.83 -20.28 1.60
CA ILE A 38 25.57 -19.10 2.45
C ILE A 38 26.28 -19.36 3.76
N ALA A 39 27.06 -18.41 4.27
CA ALA A 39 27.63 -18.51 5.61
C ALA A 39 26.50 -18.51 6.65
N ARG A 40 26.55 -19.44 7.62
CA ARG A 40 25.50 -19.55 8.66
C ARG A 40 25.42 -18.29 9.52
N ASP A 41 26.55 -17.61 9.72
CA ASP A 41 26.66 -16.42 10.56
C ASP A 41 25.97 -15.21 9.93
N GLU A 42 26.07 -15.05 8.60
CA GLU A 42 25.36 -14.00 7.84
C GLU A 42 23.84 -14.13 7.97
N LEU A 43 23.36 -15.37 7.91
CA LEU A 43 21.94 -15.65 8.04
C LEU A 43 21.45 -15.45 9.48
N SER A 44 22.27 -15.81 10.48
CA SER A 44 21.97 -15.54 11.89
C SER A 44 21.84 -14.05 12.16
N ASN A 45 22.80 -13.26 11.69
CA ASN A 45 22.77 -11.80 11.84
C ASN A 45 21.51 -11.17 11.20
N LEU A 46 21.09 -11.68 10.04
CA LEU A 46 19.87 -11.22 9.37
C LEU A 46 18.60 -11.60 10.16
N MET A 47 18.57 -12.79 10.77
CA MET A 47 17.48 -13.21 11.64
C MET A 47 17.41 -12.36 12.91
N ASP A 48 18.55 -11.98 13.49
CA ASP A 48 18.62 -11.10 14.66
C ASP A 48 18.16 -9.69 14.35
N LEU A 49 18.53 -9.15 13.18
CA LEU A 49 18.05 -7.84 12.70
C LEU A 49 16.53 -7.84 12.50
N LEU A 50 15.95 -8.97 12.06
CA LEU A 50 14.50 -9.15 11.97
C LEU A 50 13.82 -9.36 13.34
N ASN A 51 14.52 -9.93 14.33
CA ASN A 51 14.01 -10.12 15.69
C ASN A 51 13.88 -8.78 16.43
N ASN A 52 14.81 -7.85 16.20
CA ASN A 52 14.90 -6.58 16.92
C ASN A 52 14.25 -5.39 16.19
N MET A 53 13.29 -5.66 15.29
CA MET A 53 12.59 -4.64 14.48
C MET A 53 11.77 -3.61 15.28
N ASP A 54 11.67 -3.74 16.60
CA ASP A 54 10.96 -2.81 17.48
C ASP A 54 11.89 -1.79 18.16
N GLU A 55 13.21 -2.02 18.14
CA GLU A 55 14.24 -1.14 18.71
C GLU A 55 14.78 -0.20 17.64
N PRO A 56 15.05 1.09 17.94
CA PRO A 56 15.58 2.02 16.96
C PRO A 56 16.86 1.45 16.32
N TYR A 57 16.93 1.45 14.99
CA TYR A 57 18.13 1.03 14.29
C TYR A 57 19.24 2.06 14.51
N ASP A 58 20.27 1.69 15.26
CA ASP A 58 21.49 2.50 15.41
C ASP A 58 22.38 2.33 14.17
N GLU A 59 22.46 3.38 13.34
CA GLU A 59 23.38 3.43 12.19
C GLU A 59 24.86 3.33 12.63
N TYR A 60 25.17 3.52 13.92
CA TYR A 60 26.52 3.52 14.48
C TYR A 60 27.03 2.14 14.91
N SER A 61 26.20 1.08 14.91
CA SER A 61 26.60 -0.24 15.43
C SER A 61 27.17 -1.20 14.38
N GLU A 62 27.26 -0.82 13.10
CA GLU A 62 27.87 -1.64 12.04
C GLU A 62 29.00 -0.90 11.30
N GLN A 63 29.97 -0.37 12.05
CA GLN A 63 31.28 -0.01 11.52
C GLN A 63 32.37 -1.00 11.99
N GLU A 64 32.04 -2.28 12.12
CA GLU A 64 33.03 -3.35 12.19
C GLU A 64 33.01 -4.12 10.88
N GLY A 65 34.13 -4.01 10.15
CA GLY A 65 34.29 -4.48 8.79
C GLY A 65 34.06 -5.98 8.64
N PHE A 66 33.25 -6.34 7.66
CA PHE A 66 33.39 -7.62 7.00
C PHE A 66 34.43 -7.45 5.90
N GLU A 67 35.61 -8.03 6.09
CA GLU A 67 36.54 -8.23 4.98
C GLU A 67 35.85 -9.09 3.92
N ASP A 68 35.79 -8.55 2.70
CA ASP A 68 35.33 -9.24 1.50
C ASP A 68 36.13 -10.54 1.31
N LEU A 69 35.59 -11.67 1.77
CA LEU A 69 36.01 -12.99 1.29
C LEU A 69 35.40 -13.19 -0.10
N GLU A 70 35.92 -12.47 -1.09
CA GLU A 70 35.68 -12.72 -2.50
C GLU A 70 36.30 -14.06 -2.91
N ASP A 71 35.56 -15.15 -2.69
CA ASP A 71 35.81 -16.39 -3.42
C ASP A 71 35.19 -16.25 -4.82
N SER A 72 36.06 -16.08 -5.83
CA SER A 72 35.76 -15.67 -7.21
C SER A 72 34.80 -16.59 -7.98
N ASN A 73 34.29 -17.66 -7.35
CA ASN A 73 33.43 -18.67 -7.97
C ASN A 73 31.94 -18.62 -7.54
N THR A 74 31.53 -17.74 -6.60
CA THR A 74 30.11 -17.62 -6.14
C THR A 74 29.47 -16.20 -6.15
N PRO A 75 29.72 -15.33 -7.16
CA PRO A 75 29.34 -13.91 -7.12
C PRO A 75 27.82 -13.59 -7.12
N SER A 76 26.94 -14.53 -7.51
CA SER A 76 25.50 -14.23 -7.66
C SER A 76 24.71 -14.25 -6.35
N CYS A 77 25.31 -14.77 -5.27
CA CYS A 77 24.56 -15.17 -4.10
C CYS A 77 24.91 -14.36 -2.85
N SER A 78 26.19 -14.08 -2.64
CA SER A 78 26.66 -13.04 -1.70
C SER A 78 26.02 -11.68 -2.03
N SER A 79 26.03 -11.31 -3.32
CA SER A 79 25.39 -10.07 -3.79
C SER A 79 23.85 -10.04 -3.58
N LYS A 80 23.18 -11.20 -3.59
CA LYS A 80 21.75 -11.29 -3.27
C LYS A 80 21.47 -11.24 -1.78
N LEU A 81 22.32 -11.85 -0.96
CA LEU A 81 22.25 -11.74 0.50
C LEU A 81 22.48 -10.32 0.96
N GLU A 82 23.44 -9.60 0.37
CA GLU A 82 23.70 -8.21 0.70
C GLU A 82 22.52 -7.29 0.30
N LYS A 83 21.87 -7.58 -0.83
CA LYS A 83 20.60 -6.93 -1.21
C LYS A 83 19.48 -7.20 -0.20
N ILE A 84 19.37 -8.42 0.31
CA ILE A 84 18.40 -8.77 1.35
C ILE A 84 18.74 -8.01 2.64
N ARG A 85 20.00 -7.99 3.06
CA ARG A 85 20.47 -7.27 4.25
C ARG A 85 20.12 -5.79 4.18
N THR A 86 20.49 -5.13 3.08
CA THR A 86 20.15 -3.73 2.82
C THR A 86 18.64 -3.51 2.86
N SER A 87 17.87 -4.42 2.26
CA SER A 87 16.40 -4.33 2.25
C SER A 87 15.78 -4.48 3.64
N VAL A 88 16.33 -5.35 4.50
CA VAL A 88 15.88 -5.49 5.90
C VAL A 88 16.21 -4.23 6.70
N LYS A 89 17.43 -3.67 6.56
CA LYS A 89 17.81 -2.41 7.23
C LYS A 89 16.89 -1.25 6.82
N GLU A 90 16.62 -1.11 5.53
CA GLU A 90 15.69 -0.09 5.02
C GLU A 90 14.26 -0.33 5.50
N LEU A 91 13.79 -1.58 5.54
CA LEU A 91 12.48 -1.93 6.08
C LEU A 91 12.37 -1.52 7.55
N HIS A 92 13.43 -1.76 8.33
CA HIS A 92 13.51 -1.40 9.74
C HIS A 92 13.41 0.12 9.91
N LYS A 93 14.22 0.89 9.16
CA LYS A 93 14.20 2.36 9.15
C LYS A 93 12.82 2.90 8.76
N ASN A 94 12.23 2.39 7.68
CA ASN A 94 10.92 2.83 7.19
C ASN A 94 9.80 2.52 8.20
N TYR A 95 9.87 1.38 8.88
CA TYR A 95 8.91 1.05 9.94
C TYR A 95 9.03 2.00 11.15
N HIS A 96 10.25 2.30 11.61
CA HIS A 96 10.44 3.24 12.71
C HIS A 96 9.96 4.64 12.36
N VAL A 97 10.26 5.13 11.16
CA VAL A 97 9.72 6.40 10.67
C VAL A 97 8.19 6.36 10.72
N LEU A 98 7.56 5.33 10.15
CA LEU A 98 6.10 5.19 10.14
C LEU A 98 5.48 5.18 11.55
N LYS A 99 6.12 4.51 12.51
CA LYS A 99 5.70 4.43 13.91
C LYS A 99 5.83 5.76 14.65
N GLN A 100 6.81 6.59 14.29
CA GLN A 100 7.03 7.91 14.88
C GLN A 100 6.04 8.97 14.39
N ILE A 101 5.37 8.74 13.25
CA ILE A 101 4.37 9.68 12.73
C ILE A 101 3.16 9.67 13.67
N ARG A 102 3.00 10.77 14.39
CA ARG A 102 1.98 10.96 15.41
C ARG A 102 0.60 11.17 14.78
N GLN A 103 -0.46 10.85 15.52
CA GLN A 103 -1.84 10.92 15.02
C GLN A 103 -2.25 12.33 14.57
N ASP A 104 -1.61 13.37 15.11
CA ASP A 104 -1.76 14.78 14.77
C ASP A 104 -0.99 15.21 13.51
N ASP A 105 -0.04 14.42 13.03
CA ASP A 105 0.68 14.71 11.80
C ASP A 105 -0.21 14.55 10.55
N PRO A 106 0.08 15.30 9.47
CA PRO A 106 -0.63 15.20 8.20
C PRO A 106 -0.76 13.78 7.67
N ILE A 107 -1.95 13.42 7.20
CA ILE A 107 -2.30 12.09 6.66
C ILE A 107 -1.43 11.72 5.44
N SER A 108 -0.97 12.72 4.68
CA SER A 108 -0.05 12.54 3.56
C SER A 108 1.29 11.95 4.01
N ASN A 109 1.85 12.40 5.14
CA ASN A 109 3.11 11.91 5.69
C ASN A 109 2.99 10.43 6.08
N TYR A 110 1.89 10.08 6.73
CA TYR A 110 1.56 8.69 7.08
C TYR A 110 1.45 7.83 5.81
N ARG A 111 0.70 8.29 4.80
CA ARG A 111 0.49 7.52 3.56
C ARG A 111 1.78 7.28 2.79
N MET A 112 2.60 8.32 2.64
CA MET A 112 3.89 8.20 1.96
C MET A 112 4.80 7.20 2.67
N SER A 113 4.86 7.28 4.01
CA SER A 113 5.72 6.38 4.80
C SER A 113 5.19 4.95 4.81
N LYS A 114 3.86 4.77 4.90
CA LYS A 114 3.20 3.47 4.74
C LYS A 114 3.50 2.85 3.38
N TYR A 115 3.41 3.64 2.31
CA TYR A 115 3.73 3.17 0.95
C TYR A 115 5.20 2.75 0.81
N ARG A 116 6.15 3.55 1.33
CA ARG A 116 7.58 3.20 1.32
C ARG A 116 7.85 1.89 2.05
N TYR A 117 7.23 1.73 3.22
CA TYR A 117 7.29 0.51 4.02
C TYR A 117 6.72 -0.70 3.25
N GLU A 118 5.49 -0.60 2.73
CA GLU A 118 4.82 -1.68 2.00
C GLU A 118 5.56 -2.06 0.70
N SER A 119 6.11 -1.08 -0.01
CA SER A 119 6.95 -1.31 -1.19
C SER A 119 8.19 -2.10 -0.82
N LYS A 120 8.93 -1.68 0.21
CA LYS A 120 10.17 -2.36 0.60
C LYS A 120 9.92 -3.78 1.12
N LEU A 121 8.81 -3.99 1.82
CA LEU A 121 8.40 -5.33 2.25
C LEU A 121 8.12 -6.25 1.05
N ARG A 122 7.45 -5.73 0.01
CA ARG A 122 7.20 -6.47 -1.23
C ARG A 122 8.50 -6.84 -1.94
N ASP A 123 9.43 -5.88 -2.05
CA ASP A 123 10.73 -6.09 -2.70
C ASP A 123 11.56 -7.14 -1.95
N LEU A 124 11.54 -7.10 -0.61
CA LEU A 124 12.20 -8.11 0.24
C LEU A 124 11.62 -9.51 0.02
N ASN A 125 10.29 -9.64 0.04
CA ASN A 125 9.60 -10.90 -0.20
C ASN A 125 9.88 -11.47 -1.60
N GLN A 126 9.98 -10.60 -2.61
CA GLN A 126 10.34 -11.00 -3.97
C GLN A 126 11.79 -11.49 -4.05
N THR A 127 12.73 -10.71 -3.51
CA THR A 127 14.17 -11.05 -3.51
C THR A 127 14.42 -12.39 -2.79
N LEU A 128 13.74 -12.62 -1.67
CA LEU A 128 13.79 -13.90 -0.95
C LEU A 128 13.24 -15.05 -1.79
N SER A 129 12.11 -14.85 -2.48
CA SER A 129 11.51 -15.87 -3.33
C SER A 129 12.41 -16.25 -4.51
N GLU A 130 13.16 -15.29 -5.05
CA GLU A 130 14.14 -15.50 -6.13
C GLU A 130 15.42 -16.19 -5.66
N LEU A 131 15.77 -16.09 -4.37
CA LEU A 131 16.94 -16.74 -3.78
C LEU A 131 16.69 -18.23 -3.49
N VAL A 132 15.48 -18.61 -3.08
CA VAL A 132 15.08 -20.00 -2.75
C VAL A 132 15.56 -21.05 -3.79
N PRO A 133 15.30 -20.91 -5.11
CA PRO A 133 15.64 -21.95 -6.09
C PRO A 133 17.13 -22.04 -6.44
N GLN A 134 17.98 -21.17 -5.87
CA GLN A 134 19.40 -21.00 -6.22
C GLN A 134 20.36 -21.53 -5.13
N VAL A 135 19.80 -21.97 -4.00
CA VAL A 135 20.56 -22.33 -2.80
C VAL A 135 20.62 -23.86 -2.63
N SER A 136 21.75 -24.37 -2.15
CA SER A 136 21.96 -25.81 -1.94
C SER A 136 20.98 -26.40 -0.90
N ASN A 137 20.72 -27.71 -0.97
CA ASN A 137 19.87 -28.41 0.01
C ASN A 137 20.37 -28.27 1.47
N GLN A 138 21.65 -28.00 1.68
CA GLN A 138 22.25 -27.82 3.02
C GLN A 138 21.87 -26.47 3.66
N ASN A 139 21.59 -25.44 2.87
CA ASN A 139 21.23 -24.09 3.34
C ASN A 139 19.71 -23.80 3.23
N LEU A 140 18.95 -24.73 2.65
CA LEU A 140 17.51 -24.65 2.45
C LEU A 140 16.72 -24.56 3.77
N THR A 141 17.15 -25.26 4.82
CA THR A 141 16.52 -25.20 6.15
C THR A 141 16.64 -23.80 6.75
N ALA A 142 17.82 -23.22 6.68
CA ALA A 142 18.12 -21.93 7.26
C ALA A 142 17.42 -20.81 6.47
N LEU A 143 17.43 -20.88 5.14
CA LEU A 143 16.69 -19.94 4.30
C LEU A 143 15.16 -20.04 4.48
N ASN A 144 14.63 -21.24 4.74
CA ASN A 144 13.23 -21.41 5.12
C ASN A 144 12.90 -20.82 6.50
N GLN A 145 13.83 -20.88 7.46
CA GLN A 145 13.69 -20.19 8.76
C GLN A 145 13.66 -18.66 8.55
N LEU A 146 14.56 -18.11 7.74
CA LEU A 146 14.56 -16.69 7.39
C LEU A 146 13.22 -16.26 6.74
N ARG A 147 12.72 -17.04 5.77
CA ARG A 147 11.43 -16.78 5.14
C ARG A 147 10.26 -16.80 6.14
N ARG A 148 10.25 -17.77 7.05
CA ARG A 148 9.26 -17.82 8.13
C ARG A 148 9.36 -16.58 9.02
N LYS A 149 10.58 -16.15 9.34
CA LYS A 149 10.84 -14.96 10.15
C LYS A 149 10.36 -13.68 9.49
N VAL A 150 10.68 -13.49 8.20
CA VAL A 150 10.19 -12.32 7.43
C VAL A 150 8.66 -12.31 7.39
N LYS A 151 8.02 -13.47 7.27
CA LYS A 151 6.55 -13.57 7.32
C LYS A 151 5.98 -13.28 8.71
N GLU A 152 6.65 -13.71 9.79
CA GLU A 152 6.27 -13.35 11.17
C GLU A 152 6.36 -11.84 11.39
N VAL A 153 7.46 -11.22 10.92
CA VAL A 153 7.67 -9.77 10.96
C VAL A 153 6.60 -9.07 10.15
N GLU A 154 6.33 -9.49 8.91
CA GLU A 154 5.24 -8.97 8.09
C GLU A 154 3.89 -8.98 8.85
N ILE A 155 3.53 -10.10 9.47
CA ILE A 155 2.27 -10.22 10.23
C ILE A 155 2.26 -9.28 11.44
N LYS A 156 3.33 -9.28 12.23
CA LYS A 156 3.46 -8.44 13.44
C LYS A 156 3.39 -6.95 13.08
N LEU A 157 4.14 -6.54 12.05
CA LEU A 157 4.20 -5.16 11.60
C LEU A 157 2.90 -4.75 10.91
N ALA A 158 2.26 -5.61 10.12
CA ALA A 158 0.94 -5.33 9.54
C ALA A 158 -0.11 -5.08 10.62
N LYS A 159 -0.06 -5.81 11.74
CA LYS A 159 -0.93 -5.55 12.90
C LYS A 159 -0.64 -4.18 13.52
N SER A 160 0.64 -3.82 13.67
CA SER A 160 1.05 -2.49 14.18
C SER A 160 0.56 -1.35 13.28
N VAL A 161 0.80 -1.44 11.98
CA VAL A 161 0.33 -0.45 10.97
C VAL A 161 -1.19 -0.37 10.95
N LYS A 162 -1.90 -1.50 11.06
CA LYS A 162 -3.36 -1.51 11.16
C LYS A 162 -3.86 -0.80 12.41
N ASN A 163 -3.18 -0.99 13.55
CA ASN A 163 -3.53 -0.29 14.79
C ASN A 163 -3.32 1.23 14.66
N LEU A 164 -2.19 1.66 14.07
CA LEU A 164 -1.92 3.08 13.81
C LEU A 164 -2.98 3.70 12.90
N GLN A 165 -3.35 2.99 11.82
CA GLN A 165 -4.40 3.43 10.92
C GLN A 165 -5.74 3.56 11.65
N ARG A 166 -6.12 2.56 12.45
CA ARG A 166 -7.36 2.57 13.22
C ARG A 166 -7.42 3.75 14.20
N GLN A 167 -6.34 4.04 14.92
CA GLN A 167 -6.31 5.17 15.86
C GLN A 167 -6.49 6.52 15.14
N ARG A 168 -5.90 6.67 13.95
CA ARG A 168 -6.11 7.86 13.11
C ARG A 168 -7.54 7.98 12.62
N GLU A 169 -8.14 6.87 12.18
CA GLU A 169 -9.54 6.82 11.77
C GLU A 169 -10.48 7.19 12.93
N GLU A 170 -10.25 6.66 14.13
CA GLU A 170 -11.00 7.00 15.35
C GLU A 170 -10.87 8.50 15.69
N THR A 171 -9.66 9.06 15.58
CA THR A 171 -9.41 10.50 15.79
C THR A 171 -10.14 11.37 14.76
N ALA A 172 -10.02 11.03 13.47
CA ALA A 172 -10.72 11.73 12.40
C ALA A 172 -12.24 11.65 12.57
N LEU A 173 -12.76 10.51 13.02
CA LEU A 173 -14.19 10.36 13.34
C LEU A 173 -14.62 11.26 14.51
N ALA A 174 -13.84 11.33 15.59
CA ALA A 174 -14.14 12.21 16.73
C ALA A 174 -14.16 13.70 16.32
N LEU A 175 -13.15 14.14 15.55
CA LEU A 175 -13.11 15.49 15.00
C LEU A 175 -14.29 15.76 14.07
N SER A 176 -14.63 14.80 13.20
CA SER A 176 -15.78 14.94 12.29
C SER A 176 -17.08 15.18 13.04
N THR A 177 -17.32 14.48 14.15
CA THR A 177 -18.51 14.66 14.99
C THR A 177 -18.59 16.08 15.54
N THR A 178 -17.44 16.62 15.97
CA THR A 178 -17.33 18.00 16.48
C THR A 178 -17.63 19.03 15.38
N VAL A 179 -17.07 18.85 14.17
CA VAL A 179 -17.36 19.71 13.02
C VAL A 179 -18.86 19.68 12.68
N ILE A 180 -19.44 18.49 12.58
CA ILE A 180 -20.86 18.30 12.24
C ILE A 180 -21.76 19.02 13.24
N GLU A 181 -21.48 18.90 14.53
CA GLU A 181 -22.29 19.56 15.56
C GLU A 181 -22.20 21.09 15.50
N LYS A 182 -20.99 21.62 15.25
CA LYS A 182 -20.80 23.07 15.06
C LYS A 182 -21.52 23.58 13.80
N ILE A 183 -21.55 22.81 12.72
CA ILE A 183 -22.34 23.16 11.52
C ILE A 183 -23.84 23.16 11.84
N ARG A 184 -24.34 22.14 12.55
CA ARG A 184 -25.76 22.02 12.91
C ARG A 184 -26.26 23.16 13.79
N THR A 185 -25.40 23.62 14.70
CA THR A 185 -25.67 24.74 15.61
C THR A 185 -25.36 26.12 15.00
N LYS A 186 -25.07 26.19 13.68
CA LYS A 186 -24.73 27.42 12.94
C LYS A 186 -23.49 28.16 13.47
N SER A 187 -22.63 27.46 14.20
CA SER A 187 -21.35 27.97 14.70
C SER A 187 -20.26 27.83 13.63
N VAL A 188 -20.41 28.53 12.50
CA VAL A 188 -19.62 28.28 11.28
C VAL A 188 -18.12 28.51 11.47
N ASP A 189 -17.72 29.61 12.11
CA ASP A 189 -16.29 29.93 12.25
C ASP A 189 -15.57 28.91 13.15
N ALA A 190 -16.27 28.44 14.19
CA ALA A 190 -15.77 27.36 15.03
C ALA A 190 -15.73 26.01 14.28
N ALA A 191 -16.70 25.75 13.40
CA ALA A 191 -16.69 24.55 12.55
C ALA A 191 -15.49 24.56 11.59
N ILE A 192 -15.11 25.72 11.06
CA ILE A 192 -13.95 25.87 10.16
C ILE A 192 -12.64 25.58 10.89
N ALA A 193 -12.48 26.06 12.12
CA ALA A 193 -11.29 25.78 12.91
C ALA A 193 -11.10 24.26 13.11
N GLU A 194 -12.14 23.56 13.52
CA GLU A 194 -12.11 22.09 13.67
C GLU A 194 -11.95 21.36 12.33
N PHE A 195 -12.51 21.92 11.26
CA PHE A 195 -12.41 21.34 9.92
C PHE A 195 -10.97 21.34 9.40
N LYS A 196 -10.20 22.40 9.70
CA LYS A 196 -8.76 22.45 9.36
C LYS A 196 -7.99 21.31 10.03
N GLU A 197 -8.27 21.05 11.30
CA GLU A 197 -7.68 19.92 12.03
C GLU A 197 -8.12 18.57 11.43
N LEU A 198 -9.38 18.42 11.06
CA LEU A 198 -9.86 17.22 10.38
C LEU A 198 -9.19 17.03 9.00
N ALA A 199 -8.99 18.10 8.24
CA ALA A 199 -8.38 18.06 6.91
C ALA A 199 -6.92 17.61 6.94
N LEU A 200 -6.20 17.86 8.04
CA LEU A 200 -4.87 17.29 8.26
C LEU A 200 -4.92 15.77 8.45
N ARG A 201 -6.02 15.22 8.94
CA ARG A 201 -6.12 13.82 9.41
C ARG A 201 -6.99 12.93 8.52
N SER A 202 -7.70 13.50 7.55
CA SER A 202 -8.58 12.80 6.62
C SER A 202 -8.24 13.13 5.17
N GLU A 203 -8.22 12.12 4.31
CA GLU A 203 -8.01 12.33 2.87
C GLU A 203 -9.16 13.07 2.19
N ASP A 204 -10.38 12.87 2.68
CA ASP A 204 -11.60 13.50 2.18
C ASP A 204 -12.56 13.82 3.33
N PRO A 205 -12.34 14.94 4.03
CA PRO A 205 -13.17 15.33 5.17
C PRO A 205 -14.62 15.62 4.76
N PHE A 206 -14.86 16.08 3.53
CA PHE A 206 -16.19 16.40 3.03
C PHE A 206 -17.06 15.15 2.86
N ARG A 207 -16.49 14.03 2.40
CA ARG A 207 -17.21 12.74 2.33
C ARG A 207 -17.69 12.24 3.70
N ILE A 208 -17.03 12.64 4.77
CA ILE A 208 -17.42 12.27 6.14
C ILE A 208 -18.51 13.22 6.65
N ILE A 209 -18.35 14.52 6.44
CA ILE A 209 -19.21 15.56 7.03
C ILE A 209 -20.53 15.72 6.28
N VAL A 210 -20.49 15.88 4.96
CA VAL A 210 -21.67 16.27 4.17
C VAL A 210 -22.85 15.30 4.35
N PRO A 211 -22.68 13.96 4.25
CA PRO A 211 -23.81 13.03 4.41
C PRO A 211 -24.39 12.99 5.83
N ARG A 212 -23.63 13.47 6.83
CA ARG A 212 -24.07 13.50 8.23
C ARG A 212 -24.74 14.81 8.61
N VAL A 213 -24.38 15.91 7.94
CA VAL A 213 -25.04 17.22 8.08
C VAL A 213 -26.31 17.26 7.24
N TYR A 214 -26.24 16.91 5.96
CA TYR A 214 -27.36 16.98 5.03
C TYR A 214 -28.11 15.65 4.92
N ARG A 215 -29.39 15.64 5.33
CA ARG A 215 -30.27 14.46 5.29
C ARG A 215 -31.56 14.71 4.49
N GLY A 216 -31.62 15.81 3.74
CA GLY A 216 -32.68 16.08 2.76
C GLY A 216 -33.55 17.28 3.03
N THR A 217 -33.34 17.99 4.13
CA THR A 217 -34.11 19.19 4.47
C THR A 217 -33.43 20.46 3.98
N ASP A 218 -34.22 21.50 3.73
CA ASP A 218 -33.71 22.79 3.27
C ASP A 218 -32.89 23.52 4.34
N ASP A 219 -33.23 23.37 5.62
CA ASP A 219 -32.43 23.93 6.73
C ASP A 219 -31.06 23.26 6.84
N GLU A 220 -30.97 21.94 6.66
CA GLU A 220 -29.70 21.23 6.64
C GLU A 220 -28.86 21.60 5.41
N ALA A 221 -29.50 21.73 4.24
CA ALA A 221 -28.83 22.22 3.03
C ALA A 221 -28.28 23.63 3.25
N THR A 222 -29.09 24.53 3.84
CA THR A 222 -28.69 25.90 4.18
C THR A 222 -27.46 25.91 5.10
N LYS A 223 -27.50 25.15 6.20
CA LYS A 223 -26.37 25.04 7.15
C LYS A 223 -25.10 24.52 6.48
N MET A 224 -25.24 23.51 5.62
CA MET A 224 -24.12 22.93 4.89
C MET A 224 -23.56 23.94 3.88
N ILE A 225 -24.41 24.64 3.14
CA ILE A 225 -24.02 25.70 2.22
C ILE A 225 -23.28 26.78 2.99
N ASP A 226 -23.88 27.39 4.02
CA ASP A 226 -23.27 28.46 4.83
C ASP A 226 -21.86 28.11 5.33
N PHE A 227 -21.65 26.84 5.71
CA PHE A 227 -20.32 26.32 6.04
C PHE A 227 -19.39 26.27 4.82
N LEU A 228 -19.82 25.66 3.71
CA LEU A 228 -19.03 25.56 2.48
C LEU A 228 -18.70 26.91 1.85
N GLU A 229 -19.55 27.93 2.02
CA GLU A 229 -19.28 29.30 1.54
C GLU A 229 -18.07 29.92 2.25
N LYS A 230 -17.84 29.53 3.51
CA LYS A 230 -16.77 30.08 4.35
C LYS A 230 -15.54 29.16 4.47
N VAL A 231 -15.68 27.86 4.21
CA VAL A 231 -14.52 26.96 4.16
C VAL A 231 -13.61 27.39 3.02
N ASP A 232 -12.34 27.59 3.35
CA ASP A 232 -11.39 28.30 2.50
C ASP A 232 -11.35 27.73 1.06
N PHE A 233 -11.58 28.63 0.10
CA PHE A 233 -11.40 28.37 -1.32
C PHE A 233 -9.96 28.00 -1.71
N ASN A 234 -8.99 28.12 -0.79
CA ASN A 234 -7.58 27.79 -0.99
C ASN A 234 -7.26 26.31 -0.69
N ASP A 235 -7.97 25.65 0.23
CA ASP A 235 -7.65 24.28 0.62
C ASP A 235 -8.24 23.26 -0.37
N ARG A 236 -9.57 23.27 -0.56
CA ARG A 236 -10.31 22.42 -1.55
C ARG A 236 -11.69 23.03 -1.90
N PRO A 237 -11.74 24.13 -2.67
CA PRO A 237 -12.93 24.98 -2.87
C PRO A 237 -14.17 24.22 -3.36
N ILE A 238 -13.98 23.26 -4.27
CA ILE A 238 -15.09 22.56 -4.92
C ILE A 238 -15.48 21.25 -4.23
N GLY A 239 -14.61 20.71 -3.36
CA GLY A 239 -14.76 19.34 -2.84
C GLY A 239 -16.04 19.13 -2.04
N GLY A 240 -16.40 20.09 -1.19
CA GLY A 240 -17.65 20.02 -0.42
C GLY A 240 -18.90 20.13 -1.28
N TYR A 241 -18.88 20.99 -2.30
CA TYR A 241 -20.00 21.16 -3.23
C TYR A 241 -20.22 19.91 -4.10
N GLU A 242 -19.16 19.21 -4.51
CA GLU A 242 -19.28 17.95 -5.25
C GLU A 242 -20.09 16.92 -4.45
N VAL A 243 -19.74 16.72 -3.18
CA VAL A 243 -20.44 15.75 -2.31
C VAL A 243 -21.86 16.20 -2.02
N LEU A 244 -22.09 17.49 -1.78
CA LEU A 244 -23.43 18.02 -1.50
C LEU A 244 -24.35 17.90 -2.71
N VAL A 245 -23.89 18.28 -3.90
CA VAL A 245 -24.67 18.16 -5.13
C VAL A 245 -25.00 16.69 -5.42
N ASP A 246 -24.05 15.77 -5.27
CA ASP A 246 -24.33 14.35 -5.44
C ASP A 246 -25.40 13.85 -4.46
N ALA A 247 -25.35 14.29 -3.20
CA ALA A 247 -26.37 13.96 -2.21
C ALA A 247 -27.75 14.56 -2.55
N MET A 248 -27.80 15.81 -3.03
CA MET A 248 -29.05 16.48 -3.43
C MET A 248 -29.66 15.85 -4.70
N ILE A 249 -28.84 15.39 -5.63
CA ILE A 249 -29.31 14.64 -6.83
C ILE A 249 -29.98 13.34 -6.40
N VAL A 250 -29.34 12.57 -5.50
CA VAL A 250 -29.90 11.29 -5.00
C VAL A 250 -31.26 11.50 -4.34
N GLN A 251 -31.46 12.64 -3.69
CA GLN A 251 -32.68 12.96 -2.96
C GLN A 251 -33.71 13.75 -3.78
N ASN A 252 -33.42 14.03 -5.06
CA ASN A 252 -34.23 14.87 -5.93
C ASN A 252 -34.56 16.24 -5.30
N LYS A 253 -33.53 16.89 -4.75
CA LYS A 253 -33.61 18.18 -4.04
C LYS A 253 -32.78 19.29 -4.69
N LEU A 254 -32.33 19.08 -5.93
CA LEU A 254 -31.52 20.05 -6.67
C LEU A 254 -32.37 21.16 -7.31
N GLU A 255 -33.23 21.79 -6.52
CA GLU A 255 -34.18 22.83 -6.93
C GLU A 255 -34.28 23.94 -5.86
N GLY A 256 -34.95 25.04 -6.19
CA GLY A 256 -35.22 26.13 -5.25
C GLY A 256 -34.01 27.02 -4.89
N GLU A 257 -34.13 27.76 -3.78
CA GLU A 257 -33.17 28.80 -3.39
C GLU A 257 -31.76 28.22 -3.11
N ASN A 258 -31.68 27.07 -2.44
CA ASN A 258 -30.42 26.41 -2.14
C ASN A 258 -29.68 25.98 -3.41
N ALA A 259 -30.40 25.48 -4.42
CA ALA A 259 -29.83 25.13 -5.71
C ALA A 259 -29.26 26.39 -6.41
N VAL A 260 -29.99 27.51 -6.39
CA VAL A 260 -29.51 28.78 -6.94
C VAL A 260 -28.26 29.29 -6.23
N ARG A 261 -28.20 29.19 -4.88
CA ARG A 261 -27.01 29.55 -4.10
C ARG A 261 -25.80 28.70 -4.50
N ILE A 262 -25.95 27.38 -4.55
CA ILE A 262 -24.89 26.47 -5.00
C ILE A 262 -24.40 26.83 -6.40
N LEU A 263 -25.32 27.10 -7.34
CA LEU A 263 -24.97 27.45 -8.72
C LEU A 263 -24.11 28.72 -8.79
N LYS A 264 -24.50 29.78 -8.05
CA LYS A 264 -23.73 31.03 -7.97
C LYS A 264 -22.32 30.77 -7.44
N HIS A 265 -22.18 29.91 -6.44
CA HIS A 265 -20.91 29.59 -5.82
C HIS A 265 -20.00 28.80 -6.76
N ILE A 266 -20.54 27.80 -7.47
CA ILE A 266 -19.80 27.06 -8.50
C ILE A 266 -19.30 28.02 -9.58
N GLN A 267 -20.14 28.95 -10.05
CA GLN A 267 -19.74 29.96 -11.04
C GLN A 267 -18.65 30.89 -10.52
N ALA A 268 -18.74 31.35 -9.27
CA ALA A 268 -17.71 32.17 -8.65
C ALA A 268 -16.37 31.43 -8.57
N ILE A 269 -16.38 30.13 -8.24
CA ILE A 269 -15.16 29.28 -8.24
C ILE A 269 -14.55 29.19 -9.64
N ILE A 270 -15.37 28.98 -10.67
CA ILE A 270 -14.91 28.90 -12.07
C ILE A 270 -14.19 30.20 -12.48
N MET A 271 -14.72 31.35 -12.07
CA MET A 271 -14.13 32.65 -12.39
C MET A 271 -12.85 32.94 -11.59
N ALA A 272 -12.77 32.47 -10.35
CA ALA A 272 -11.68 32.81 -9.42
C ALA A 272 -10.52 31.80 -9.39
N ARG A 273 -10.63 30.67 -10.10
CA ARG A 273 -9.65 29.56 -10.04
C ARG A 273 -9.24 29.08 -11.43
N VAL A 274 -8.04 28.49 -11.48
CA VAL A 274 -7.43 27.91 -12.68
C VAL A 274 -6.97 26.46 -12.43
N GLY A 275 -6.61 25.75 -13.50
CA GLY A 275 -6.11 24.38 -13.43
C GLY A 275 -7.16 23.35 -12.98
N GLN A 276 -6.74 22.35 -12.21
CA GLN A 276 -7.60 21.20 -11.85
C GLN A 276 -8.88 21.61 -11.09
N GLN A 277 -8.84 22.67 -10.28
CA GLN A 277 -10.03 23.13 -9.55
C GLN A 277 -11.06 23.75 -10.50
N HIS A 278 -10.60 24.45 -11.54
CA HIS A 278 -11.46 25.01 -12.58
C HIS A 278 -12.14 23.90 -13.39
N GLU A 279 -11.39 22.89 -13.82
CA GLU A 279 -11.93 21.74 -14.56
C GLU A 279 -12.99 20.98 -13.75
N ARG A 280 -12.71 20.75 -12.45
CA ARG A 280 -13.67 20.12 -11.53
C ARG A 280 -14.93 20.95 -11.35
N ALA A 281 -14.79 22.27 -11.19
CA ALA A 281 -15.94 23.17 -11.06
C ALA A 281 -16.79 23.21 -12.33
N ILE A 282 -16.17 23.20 -13.52
CA ILE A 282 -16.89 23.06 -14.80
C ILE A 282 -17.62 21.71 -14.88
N ALA A 283 -16.96 20.61 -14.51
CA ALA A 283 -17.58 19.29 -14.50
C ALA A 283 -18.78 19.22 -13.54
N LEU A 284 -18.65 19.84 -12.36
CA LEU A 284 -19.75 19.96 -11.41
C LEU A 284 -20.89 20.82 -11.97
N LEU A 285 -20.60 21.96 -12.60
CA LEU A 285 -21.59 22.82 -13.23
C LEU A 285 -22.38 22.08 -14.33
N LYS A 286 -21.69 21.31 -15.18
CA LYS A 286 -22.33 20.49 -16.22
C LYS A 286 -23.29 19.46 -15.60
N ARG A 287 -22.85 18.76 -14.56
CA ARG A 287 -23.65 17.77 -13.83
C ARG A 287 -24.86 18.40 -13.14
N PHE A 288 -24.66 19.56 -12.52
CA PHE A 288 -25.71 20.33 -11.88
C PHE A 288 -26.80 20.68 -12.91
N ARG A 289 -26.42 21.23 -14.06
CA ARG A 289 -27.38 21.64 -15.11
C ARG A 289 -28.17 20.49 -15.72
N THR A 290 -27.59 19.29 -15.82
CA THR A 290 -28.30 18.12 -16.39
C THR A 290 -29.27 17.46 -15.41
N LYS A 291 -29.18 17.79 -14.11
CA LYS A 291 -29.94 17.14 -13.03
C LYS A 291 -30.79 18.11 -12.20
N ALA A 292 -30.59 19.41 -12.36
CA ALA A 292 -31.46 20.44 -11.79
C ALA A 292 -32.77 20.49 -12.57
N HIS A 293 -33.88 20.61 -11.84
CA HIS A 293 -35.24 20.70 -12.36
C HIS A 293 -35.85 22.05 -12.01
#